data_AF-A0A7S0VAC6-F1
#
_entry.id   AF-A0A7S0VAC6-F1
#
_cell.length_a   1.000
_cell.length_b   1.000
_cell.length_c   1.000
_cell.angle_alpha   90.00
_cell.angle_beta   90.00
_cell.angle_gamma   90.00
#
_symmetry.space_group_name_H-M   'P 1'
#
loop_
_entity.id
_entity.type
_entity.pdbx_description
1 polymer ?
#
loop_
_entity_poly.entity_id
_entity_poly.type
_entity_poly.pdbx_seq_one_letter_code
_entity_poly.pdbx_strand_id
1 'polypeptide(L)'
;PAQIAMRPTLVRLGRAFTVRMGPSSRTPTQHFRQAPFLSRGLASAGQTRDTTKPLQFEQVSTADLEGEEEKDLMKGLSVAGEDTAAQARSKIELLHRVACRKGIPTYVDPSTRYVVLTSVELAKGGECCGNMCRHCPFGHAAVISK
;
A
#
# COMPACT_ATOMS: atom_id res chain seq x y z
N PRO A 1 -27.33 -15.01 -47.66
CA PRO A 1 -27.25 -14.09 -46.49
C PRO A 1 -27.10 -12.65 -47.00
N ALA A 2 -28.16 -11.85 -46.85
CA ALA A 2 -28.28 -10.54 -47.47
C ALA A 2 -27.43 -9.47 -46.74
N GLN A 3 -26.72 -8.65 -47.53
CA GLN A 3 -25.85 -7.58 -47.06
C GLN A 3 -26.67 -6.34 -46.67
N ILE A 4 -26.45 -5.79 -45.47
CA ILE A 4 -27.08 -4.56 -45.00
C ILE A 4 -26.05 -3.43 -45.09
N ALA A 5 -26.27 -2.51 -46.03
CA ALA A 5 -25.45 -1.32 -46.22
C ALA A 5 -25.88 -0.21 -45.25
N MET A 6 -24.96 0.28 -44.42
CA MET A 6 -25.17 1.46 -43.57
C MET A 6 -24.81 2.73 -44.36
N ARG A 7 -25.74 3.70 -44.42
CA ARG A 7 -25.52 5.03 -44.98
C ARG A 7 -25.35 6.05 -43.83
N PRO A 8 -24.40 6.98 -43.90
CA PRO A 8 -24.23 8.03 -42.90
C PRO A 8 -25.22 9.19 -43.14
N THR A 9 -25.90 9.63 -42.07
CA THR A 9 -26.75 10.82 -42.08
C THR A 9 -25.97 12.01 -41.53
N LEU A 10 -25.65 12.95 -42.40
CA LEU A 10 -24.95 14.20 -42.10
C LEU A 10 -26.01 15.26 -41.78
N VAL A 11 -26.01 15.81 -40.57
CA VAL A 11 -26.87 16.95 -40.19
C VAL A 11 -25.98 18.15 -39.86
N ARG A 12 -26.06 19.17 -40.72
CA ARG A 12 -25.43 20.49 -40.55
C ARG A 12 -26.55 21.52 -40.56
N LEU A 13 -26.62 22.36 -39.52
CA LEU A 13 -27.24 23.70 -39.45
C LEU A 13 -26.85 24.21 -38.04
N GLY A 14 -25.99 25.20 -37.79
CA GLY A 14 -25.77 26.47 -38.46
C GLY A 14 -26.45 27.57 -37.65
N ARG A 15 -25.70 28.43 -36.94
CA ARG A 15 -25.98 29.89 -36.80
C ARG A 15 -24.91 30.63 -36.01
N ALA A 16 -24.34 31.62 -36.67
CA ALA A 16 -23.50 32.66 -36.11
C ALA A 16 -24.34 33.66 -35.29
N PHE A 17 -23.77 34.19 -34.21
CA PHE A 17 -24.27 35.39 -33.54
C PHE A 17 -23.11 36.38 -33.38
N THR A 18 -23.25 37.54 -33.99
CA THR A 18 -22.31 38.66 -33.88
C THR A 18 -22.73 39.64 -32.80
N VAL A 19 -21.78 39.92 -31.90
CA VAL A 19 -21.37 41.20 -31.28
C VAL A 19 -22.42 42.11 -30.64
N ARG A 20 -22.14 42.52 -29.38
CA ARG A 20 -22.23 43.93 -28.95
C ARG A 20 -21.31 44.19 -27.75
N MET A 21 -20.16 44.84 -27.99
CA MET A 21 -19.36 45.47 -26.93
C MET A 21 -19.95 46.84 -26.61
N GLY A 22 -20.13 47.15 -25.33
CA GLY A 22 -20.45 48.48 -24.83
C GLY A 22 -19.48 48.87 -23.73
N PRO A 23 -18.99 50.13 -23.67
CA PRO A 23 -18.10 50.57 -22.61
C PRO A 23 -18.92 51.09 -21.42
N SER A 24 -18.51 50.78 -20.20
CA SER A 24 -18.94 51.59 -19.05
C SER A 24 -17.96 51.48 -17.89
N SER A 25 -17.18 52.54 -17.77
CA SER A 25 -16.41 52.93 -16.59
C SER A 25 -17.29 53.03 -15.35
N ARG A 26 -16.85 52.47 -14.22
CA ARG A 26 -17.09 52.99 -12.86
C ARG A 26 -16.28 52.16 -11.85
N THR A 27 -15.24 52.78 -11.30
CA THR A 27 -14.63 52.37 -10.03
C THR A 27 -15.64 52.58 -8.89
N PRO A 28 -15.61 51.71 -7.88
CA PRO A 28 -15.51 52.26 -6.53
C PRO A 28 -14.55 51.48 -5.63
N THR A 29 -13.69 52.26 -4.98
CA THR A 29 -13.09 52.09 -3.66
C THR A 29 -13.46 50.81 -2.92
N GLN A 30 -12.55 49.84 -2.88
CA GLN A 30 -12.67 48.67 -2.01
C GLN A 30 -12.33 49.07 -0.57
N HIS A 31 -13.38 49.28 0.23
CA HIS A 31 -13.26 49.23 1.67
C HIS A 31 -13.10 47.78 2.12
N PHE A 32 -11.88 47.49 2.56
CA PHE A 32 -11.51 46.51 3.58
C PHE A 32 -12.68 46.03 4.45
N ARG A 33 -13.09 44.77 4.28
CA ARG A 33 -13.64 43.96 5.37
C ARG A 33 -13.15 42.52 5.22
N GLN A 34 -12.20 42.17 6.07
CA GLN A 34 -11.71 40.81 6.26
C GLN A 34 -12.87 39.91 6.71
N ALA A 35 -13.17 38.88 5.94
CA ALA A 35 -13.89 37.72 6.46
C ALA A 35 -12.85 36.77 7.06
N PRO A 36 -13.03 36.25 8.29
CA PRO A 36 -12.20 35.16 8.76
C PRO A 36 -12.53 33.95 7.88
N PHE A 37 -11.61 33.60 6.98
CA PHE A 37 -11.61 32.30 6.32
C PHE A 37 -11.55 31.25 7.43
N LEU A 38 -12.69 30.63 7.74
CA LEU A 38 -12.73 29.36 8.44
C LEU A 38 -12.14 28.32 7.50
N SER A 39 -10.81 28.26 7.48
CA SER A 39 -10.04 27.21 6.84
C SER A 39 -10.26 25.92 7.62
N ARG A 40 -11.42 25.28 7.39
CA ARG A 40 -11.59 23.83 7.56
C ARG A 40 -10.76 23.13 6.48
N GLY A 41 -9.44 23.18 6.64
CA GLY A 41 -8.53 22.25 6.00
C GLY A 41 -8.61 20.92 6.74
N LEU A 42 -9.56 20.06 6.37
CA LEU A 42 -9.40 18.63 6.63
C LEU A 42 -8.28 18.13 5.70
N ALA A 43 -7.03 18.35 6.11
CA ALA A 43 -5.94 17.52 5.62
C ALA A 43 -6.16 16.15 6.24
N SER A 44 -6.65 15.19 5.45
CA SER A 44 -6.53 13.78 5.84
C SER A 44 -5.04 13.48 5.88
N ALA A 45 -4.45 13.58 7.07
CA ALA A 45 -3.10 13.12 7.32
C ALA A 45 -3.06 11.63 6.96
N GLY A 46 -2.55 11.33 5.76
CA GLY A 46 -2.12 9.98 5.43
C GLY A 46 -1.07 9.63 6.47
N GLN A 47 -1.43 8.74 7.39
CA GLN A 47 -0.54 8.30 8.46
C GLN A 47 0.74 7.79 7.81
N THR A 48 1.86 8.49 8.00
CA THR A 48 3.17 8.02 7.57
C THR A 48 3.43 6.74 8.33
N ARG A 49 3.40 5.59 7.66
CA ARG A 49 3.67 4.31 8.30
C ARG A 49 5.16 4.28 8.64
N ASP A 50 5.50 4.38 9.93
CA ASP A 50 6.88 4.28 10.41
C ASP A 50 7.44 2.89 10.08
N THR A 51 8.16 2.78 8.97
CA THR A 51 8.76 1.52 8.49
C THR A 51 9.92 1.04 9.36
N THR A 52 10.36 1.84 10.33
CA THR A 52 11.38 1.49 11.32
C THR A 52 10.86 0.55 12.40
N LYS A 53 9.54 0.49 12.62
CA LYS A 53 8.94 -0.41 13.62
C LYS A 53 8.80 -1.83 13.05
N PRO A 54 9.19 -2.88 13.80
CA PRO A 54 9.03 -4.25 13.33
C PRO A 54 7.55 -4.59 13.20
N LEU A 55 7.21 -5.31 12.13
CA LEU A 55 5.84 -5.77 11.89
C LEU A 55 5.43 -6.79 12.97
N GLN A 56 4.31 -6.52 13.64
CA GLN A 56 3.67 -7.45 14.58
C GLN A 56 2.50 -8.19 13.90
N PHE A 57 2.18 -9.37 14.42
CA PHE A 57 1.12 -10.22 13.84
C PHE A 57 -0.24 -9.53 13.84
N GLU A 58 -0.56 -8.79 14.90
CA GLU A 58 -1.81 -8.05 15.06
C GLU A 58 -1.97 -6.90 14.05
N GLN A 59 -0.86 -6.47 13.42
CA GLN A 59 -0.85 -5.40 12.42
C GLN A 59 -1.03 -5.93 10.99
N VAL A 60 -1.06 -7.26 10.81
CA VAL A 60 -1.37 -7.89 9.53
C VAL A 60 -2.88 -7.92 9.37
N SER A 61 -3.38 -7.19 8.38
CA SER A 61 -4.80 -7.15 8.03
C SER A 61 -5.08 -7.97 6.77
N THR A 62 -6.34 -8.35 6.55
CA THR A 62 -6.75 -9.05 5.32
C THR A 62 -6.51 -8.22 4.05
N ALA A 63 -6.45 -6.89 4.16
CA ALA A 63 -6.11 -6.00 3.06
C ALA A 63 -4.65 -6.13 2.64
N ASP A 64 -3.80 -6.61 3.55
CA ASP A 64 -2.40 -6.85 3.26
C ASP A 64 -2.18 -8.20 2.58
N LEU A 65 -3.17 -9.09 2.46
CA LEU A 65 -3.00 -10.43 1.90
C LEU A 65 -3.49 -10.48 0.44
N GLU A 66 -2.58 -10.77 -0.48
CA GLU A 66 -2.88 -10.90 -1.91
C GLU A 66 -3.18 -12.36 -2.24
N GLY A 67 -4.46 -12.71 -2.26
CA GLY A 67 -4.93 -14.06 -2.61
C GLY A 67 -5.86 -14.66 -1.55
N GLU A 68 -6.87 -15.42 -1.99
CA GLU A 68 -7.83 -16.07 -1.09
C GLU A 68 -7.13 -17.14 -0.23
N GLU A 69 -6.13 -17.83 -0.77
CA GLU A 69 -5.36 -18.87 -0.04
C GLU A 69 -4.62 -18.31 1.18
N GLU A 70 -4.03 -17.11 1.07
CA GLU A 70 -3.29 -16.47 2.16
C GLU A 70 -4.24 -15.98 3.27
N LYS A 71 -5.45 -15.56 2.89
CA LYS A 71 -6.53 -15.20 3.81
C LYS A 71 -7.09 -16.43 4.54
N ASP A 72 -7.25 -17.55 3.84
CA ASP A 72 -7.67 -18.82 4.43
C ASP A 72 -6.63 -19.35 5.42
N LEU A 73 -5.34 -19.24 5.09
CA LEU A 73 -4.23 -19.49 6.01
C LEU A 73 -4.36 -18.61 7.26
N MET A 74 -4.49 -17.29 7.12
CA MET A 74 -4.63 -16.38 8.28
C MET A 74 -5.83 -16.74 9.18
N LYS A 75 -6.96 -17.14 8.58
CA LYS A 75 -8.20 -17.48 9.31
C LYS A 75 -8.10 -18.76 10.13
N GLY A 76 -7.29 -19.72 9.68
CA GLY A 76 -7.07 -21.00 10.38
C GLY A 76 -6.19 -20.90 11.63
N LEU A 77 -5.52 -19.77 11.86
CA LEU A 77 -4.63 -19.54 13.00
C LEU A 77 -5.28 -18.58 14.00
N SER A 78 -6.24 -19.09 14.78
CA SER A 78 -6.98 -18.31 15.78
C SER A 78 -6.12 -17.86 16.97
N VAL A 79 -6.61 -16.82 17.66
CA VAL A 79 -5.90 -15.94 18.63
C VAL A 79 -5.90 -16.44 20.09
N ALA A 80 -6.22 -17.70 20.37
CA ALA A 80 -6.30 -18.19 21.75
C ALA A 80 -5.92 -19.67 21.87
N GLY A 81 -4.62 -19.95 21.89
CA GLY A 81 -4.07 -21.29 22.16
C GLY A 81 -2.55 -21.31 22.05
N GLU A 82 -1.90 -22.30 22.67
CA GLU A 82 -0.48 -22.58 22.43
C GLU A 82 -0.31 -22.97 20.97
N ASP A 83 0.43 -22.16 20.22
CA ASP A 83 0.68 -22.41 18.80
C ASP A 83 1.50 -23.70 18.67
N THR A 84 0.97 -24.67 17.93
CA THR A 84 1.76 -25.85 17.55
C THR A 84 2.97 -25.40 16.71
N ALA A 85 4.05 -26.19 16.72
CA ALA A 85 5.25 -25.87 15.94
C ALA A 85 4.96 -25.69 14.42
N ALA A 86 3.91 -26.34 13.89
CA ALA A 86 3.48 -26.18 12.51
C ALA A 86 2.79 -24.82 12.28
N GLN A 87 1.86 -24.43 13.16
CA GLN A 87 1.18 -23.13 13.09
C GLN A 87 2.18 -21.97 13.23
N ALA A 88 3.15 -22.10 14.13
CA ALA A 88 4.24 -21.15 14.30
C ALA A 88 4.99 -20.89 12.98
N ARG A 89 5.39 -21.96 12.28
CA ARG A 89 6.08 -21.84 10.97
C ARG A 89 5.21 -21.12 9.94
N SER A 90 3.93 -21.45 9.87
CA SER A 90 3.00 -20.78 8.95
C SER A 90 2.81 -19.29 9.28
N LYS A 91 2.73 -18.91 10.58
CA LYS A 91 2.69 -17.48 10.97
C LYS A 91 3.97 -16.75 10.59
N ILE A 92 5.13 -17.37 10.82
CA ILE A 92 6.44 -16.81 10.47
C ILE A 92 6.51 -16.53 8.97
N GLU A 93 6.09 -17.49 8.14
CA GLU A 93 6.07 -17.35 6.68
C GLU A 93 5.12 -16.24 6.22
N LEU A 94 3.91 -16.18 6.78
CA LEU A 94 2.95 -15.09 6.51
C LEU A 94 3.52 -13.72 6.87
N LEU A 95 4.06 -13.56 8.07
CA LEU A 95 4.64 -12.31 8.53
C LEU A 95 5.80 -11.86 7.64
N HIS A 96 6.65 -12.82 7.26
CA HIS A 96 7.75 -12.57 6.36
C HIS A 96 7.26 -12.01 5.02
N ARG A 97 6.29 -12.68 4.38
CA ARG A 97 5.75 -12.26 3.07
C ARG A 97 5.13 -10.88 3.14
N VAL A 98 4.31 -10.63 4.15
CA VAL A 98 3.66 -9.33 4.35
C VAL A 98 4.69 -8.24 4.62
N ALA A 99 5.71 -8.50 5.46
CA ALA A 99 6.77 -7.53 5.73
C ALA A 99 7.58 -7.21 4.46
N CYS A 100 7.92 -8.23 3.66
CA CYS A 100 8.61 -8.04 2.38
C CYS A 100 7.80 -7.18 1.42
N ARG A 101 6.49 -7.43 1.28
CA ARG A 101 5.60 -6.66 0.41
C ARG A 101 5.39 -5.22 0.89
N LYS A 102 5.30 -5.02 2.20
CA LYS A 102 5.21 -3.67 2.79
C LYS A 102 6.55 -2.91 2.77
N GLY A 103 7.66 -3.57 2.43
CA GLY A 103 8.99 -2.98 2.53
C GLY A 103 9.43 -2.70 3.96
N ILE A 104 8.85 -3.40 4.95
CA ILE A 104 9.27 -3.30 6.35
C ILE A 104 10.49 -4.20 6.53
N PRO A 105 11.63 -3.69 7.04
CA PRO A 105 12.88 -4.43 7.11
C PRO A 105 12.83 -5.60 8.10
N THR A 106 11.96 -5.53 9.11
CA THR A 106 11.92 -6.48 10.22
C THR A 106 10.49 -6.86 10.64
N TYR A 107 10.34 -8.05 11.24
CA TYR A 107 9.11 -8.52 11.88
C TYR A 107 9.40 -9.22 13.20
N VAL A 108 8.40 -9.35 14.06
CA VAL A 108 8.51 -10.07 15.33
C VAL A 108 8.07 -11.52 15.15
N ASP A 109 8.93 -12.45 15.53
CA ASP A 109 8.62 -13.88 15.54
C ASP A 109 7.57 -14.20 16.63
N PRO A 110 6.41 -14.80 16.31
CA PRO A 110 5.37 -15.10 17.29
C PRO A 110 5.80 -16.12 18.35
N SER A 111 6.71 -17.03 18.01
CA SER A 111 7.16 -18.09 18.92
C SER A 111 8.31 -17.64 19.81
N THR A 112 9.32 -16.97 19.25
CA THR A 112 10.53 -16.58 20.00
C THR A 112 10.52 -15.15 20.49
N ARG A 113 9.63 -14.30 19.96
CA ARG A 113 9.58 -12.84 20.18
C ARG A 113 10.83 -12.09 19.73
N TYR A 114 11.69 -12.72 18.93
CA TYR A 114 12.84 -12.05 18.34
C TYR A 114 12.45 -11.17 17.16
N VAL A 115 13.23 -10.11 16.99
CA VAL A 115 13.15 -9.24 15.81
C VAL A 115 13.97 -9.90 14.70
N VAL A 116 13.29 -10.30 13.63
CA VAL A 116 13.88 -11.02 12.50
C VAL A 116 13.91 -10.11 11.28
N LEU A 117 15.04 -10.10 10.57
CA LEU A 117 15.19 -9.37 9.31
C LEU A 117 14.46 -10.09 8.17
N THR A 118 13.84 -9.31 7.30
CA THR A 118 13.25 -9.81 6.06
C THR A 118 14.32 -10.17 5.03
N SER A 119 13.95 -11.00 4.06
CA SER A 119 14.84 -11.39 2.96
C SER A 119 15.22 -10.18 2.12
N VAL A 120 14.29 -9.23 1.95
CA VAL A 120 14.52 -7.95 1.26
C VAL A 120 15.62 -7.15 1.94
N GLU A 121 15.59 -7.05 3.27
CA GLU A 121 16.64 -6.31 4.01
C GLU A 121 17.97 -7.04 3.98
N LEU A 122 17.96 -8.37 4.13
CA LEU A 122 19.18 -9.19 4.03
C LEU A 122 19.81 -9.12 2.64
N ALA A 123 19.00 -9.07 1.58
CA ALA A 123 19.48 -8.94 0.21
C ALA A 123 20.23 -7.63 -0.03
N LYS A 124 19.90 -6.55 0.70
CA LYS A 124 20.64 -5.26 0.60
C LYS A 124 22.09 -5.37 1.06
N GLY A 125 22.38 -6.31 1.96
CA GLY A 125 23.75 -6.59 2.41
C GLY A 125 24.63 -7.21 1.32
N GLY A 126 24.03 -7.76 0.25
CA GLY A 126 24.75 -8.31 -0.91
C GLY A 126 25.37 -9.69 -0.69
N GLU A 127 25.58 -10.13 0.56
CA GLU A 127 26.19 -11.42 0.88
C GLU A 127 25.55 -12.12 2.09
N CYS A 128 25.82 -13.42 2.22
CA CYS A 128 25.38 -14.20 3.37
C CYS A 128 26.22 -13.85 4.60
N CYS A 129 25.60 -13.37 5.68
CA CYS A 129 26.29 -12.98 6.91
C CYS A 129 26.65 -14.14 7.85
N GLY A 130 26.33 -15.40 7.51
CA GLY A 130 26.63 -16.57 8.33
C GLY A 130 25.79 -16.74 9.61
N ASN A 131 24.85 -15.83 9.90
CA ASN A 131 24.08 -15.81 11.15
C ASN A 131 22.84 -16.74 11.20
N MET A 132 22.72 -17.70 10.28
CA MET A 132 21.59 -18.66 10.24
C MET A 132 20.20 -17.98 10.33
N CYS A 133 19.98 -16.90 9.57
CA CYS A 133 18.69 -16.20 9.57
C CYS A 133 17.55 -17.09 9.03
N ARG A 134 16.30 -16.80 9.42
CA ARG A 134 15.13 -17.64 9.07
C ARG A 134 14.87 -17.73 7.56
N HIS A 135 15.05 -16.62 6.85
CA HIS A 135 14.79 -16.52 5.41
C HIS A 135 16.00 -15.90 4.71
N CYS A 136 17.06 -16.70 4.54
CA CYS A 136 18.26 -16.24 3.87
C CYS A 136 18.05 -16.22 2.34
N PRO A 137 18.18 -15.06 1.66
CA PRO A 137 18.10 -15.01 0.20
C PRO A 137 19.29 -15.70 -0.49
N PHE A 138 20.41 -15.88 0.23
CA PHE A 138 21.64 -16.49 -0.27
C PHE A 138 21.78 -17.98 0.11
N GLY A 139 20.71 -18.63 0.57
CA GLY A 139 20.70 -20.06 0.85
C GLY A 139 21.72 -20.51 1.91
N HIS A 140 22.01 -19.67 2.91
CA HIS A 140 22.95 -19.97 3.99
C HIS A 140 24.40 -20.31 3.53
N ALA A 141 24.84 -19.78 2.39
CA ALA A 141 26.14 -20.10 1.80
C ALA A 141 27.36 -19.86 2.73
N ALA A 142 27.31 -18.88 3.63
CA ALA A 142 28.39 -18.56 4.57
C ALA A 142 28.19 -19.16 5.99
N VAL A 143 27.18 -20.01 6.17
CA VAL A 143 26.96 -20.67 7.46
C VAL A 143 27.94 -21.83 7.61
N ILE A 144 28.73 -21.80 8.68
CA ILE A 144 29.68 -22.86 8.99
C ILE A 144 28.93 -23.99 9.69
N SER A 145 28.79 -25.13 9.02
CA SER A 145 28.32 -26.37 9.64
C SER A 145 29.40 -26.88 10.59
N LYS A 146 29.03 -27.15 11.86
CA LYS A 146 29.94 -27.66 12.90
C LYS A 146 29.95 -29.18 12.94
#